data_AF-A0A956RFJ3-F1
#
_entry.id   AF-A0A956RFJ3-F1
#
_cell.length_a   1.000
_cell.length_b   1.000
_cell.length_c   1.000
_cell.angle_alpha   90.00
_cell.angle_beta   90.00
_cell.angle_gamma   90.00
#
_symmetry.space_group_name_H-M   'P 1'
#
loop_
_entity.id
_entity.type
_entity.pdbx_description
1 polymer ?
#
loop_
_entity_poly.entity_id
_entity_poly.type
_entity_poly.pdbx_seq_one_letter_code
_entity_poly.pdbx_strand_id
1 'polypeptide(L)'
;MNAVHTLAEWVRPGAGTPVLVPESRACTMCEGFPCAAACPEPVLNVPEGPTWRLGVAKIVESRCLPFRGPECGACAGLCPSEVNALTMRRARPQIDPAECIGCGLCIQACPVKPSAIELEPLERGR
;
A
#
# COMPACT_ATOMS: atom_id res chain seq x y z
N MET A 1 -16.13 -1.08 4.64
CA MET A 1 -15.62 -0.59 3.34
C MET A 1 -14.40 -1.42 2.94
N ASN A 2 -14.38 -1.94 1.71
CA ASN A 2 -13.39 -2.92 1.20
C ASN A 2 -12.19 -2.22 0.53
N ALA A 3 -11.02 -2.86 0.56
CA ALA A 3 -9.79 -2.37 -0.09
C ALA A 3 -9.62 -2.81 -1.55
N VAL A 4 -10.38 -3.82 -1.96
CA VAL A 4 -10.35 -4.40 -3.30
C VAL A 4 -11.57 -3.92 -4.08
N HIS A 5 -11.34 -3.38 -5.26
CA HIS A 5 -12.35 -2.86 -6.19
C HIS A 5 -12.17 -3.48 -7.57
N THR A 6 -13.22 -3.56 -8.38
CA THR A 6 -13.11 -3.99 -9.78
C THR A 6 -12.77 -2.81 -10.68
N LEU A 7 -11.88 -3.04 -11.65
CA LEU A 7 -11.58 -2.04 -12.67
C LEU A 7 -12.73 -1.89 -13.67
N ALA A 8 -12.94 -0.65 -14.12
CA ALA A 8 -13.77 -0.33 -15.27
C ALA A 8 -13.20 -0.97 -16.55
N GLU A 9 -14.05 -1.19 -17.54
CA GLU A 9 -13.76 -2.01 -18.72
C GLU A 9 -12.55 -1.52 -19.56
N TRP A 10 -12.20 -0.24 -19.44
CA TRP A 10 -11.13 0.43 -20.18
C TRP A 10 -9.78 0.50 -19.45
N VAL A 11 -9.65 -0.04 -18.24
CA VAL A 11 -8.38 -0.08 -17.51
C VAL A 11 -7.75 -1.47 -17.68
N ARG A 12 -6.43 -1.54 -17.90
CA ARG A 12 -5.66 -2.80 -17.85
C ARG A 12 -5.06 -2.96 -16.44
N PRO A 13 -5.20 -4.12 -15.78
CA PRO A 13 -5.71 -5.42 -16.26
C PRO A 13 -7.23 -5.42 -16.49
N GLY A 14 -7.72 -6.23 -17.44
CA GLY A 14 -9.02 -6.08 -18.11
C GLY A 14 -10.27 -5.98 -17.21
N ALA A 15 -11.40 -5.60 -17.80
CA ALA A 15 -12.71 -5.47 -17.17
C ALA A 15 -12.98 -6.52 -16.08
N GLY A 16 -13.36 -6.07 -14.87
CA GLY A 16 -13.64 -6.98 -13.76
C GLY A 16 -12.41 -7.48 -13.01
N THR A 17 -11.19 -7.11 -13.42
CA THR A 17 -9.99 -7.47 -12.65
C THR A 17 -10.01 -6.77 -11.30
N PRO A 18 -9.90 -7.51 -10.17
CA PRO A 18 -9.78 -6.90 -8.87
C PRO A 18 -8.45 -6.16 -8.75
N VAL A 19 -8.51 -4.93 -8.24
CA VAL A 19 -7.35 -4.10 -7.90
C VAL A 19 -7.43 -3.60 -6.48
N LEU A 20 -6.28 -3.44 -5.86
CA LEU A 20 -6.12 -2.75 -4.59
C LEU A 20 -5.82 -1.28 -4.90
N VAL A 21 -6.61 -0.36 -4.34
CA VAL A 21 -6.43 1.09 -4.53
C VAL A 21 -6.13 1.72 -3.15
N PRO A 22 -4.85 1.82 -2.76
CA PRO A 22 -4.45 2.29 -1.43
C PRO A 22 -4.98 3.68 -1.08
N GLU A 23 -5.12 4.56 -2.06
CA GLU A 23 -5.62 5.92 -1.91
C GLU A 23 -7.07 5.95 -1.41
N SER A 24 -7.87 4.96 -1.81
CA SER A 24 -9.26 4.80 -1.37
C SER A 24 -9.33 4.06 -0.05
N ARG A 25 -8.61 2.92 0.05
CA ARG A 25 -8.59 2.08 1.24
C ARG A 25 -7.35 1.18 1.21
N ALA A 26 -6.47 1.36 2.19
CA ALA A 26 -5.29 0.53 2.38
C ALA A 26 -5.64 -0.92 2.77
N CYS A 27 -4.71 -1.85 2.53
CA CYS A 27 -4.80 -3.19 3.11
C CYS A 27 -4.55 -3.11 4.62
N THR A 28 -5.53 -3.53 5.41
CA THR A 28 -5.45 -3.53 6.88
C THR A 28 -5.19 -4.91 7.47
N MET A 29 -4.86 -5.91 6.64
CA MET A 29 -4.68 -7.30 7.09
C MET A 29 -5.83 -7.81 7.94
N CYS A 30 -7.03 -7.71 7.36
CA CYS A 30 -8.23 -8.19 8.00
C CYS A 30 -8.07 -9.66 8.41
N GLU A 31 -8.41 -9.95 9.66
CA GLU A 31 -8.50 -11.32 10.17
C GLU A 31 -9.38 -12.18 9.24
N GLY A 32 -8.93 -13.40 8.94
CA GLY A 32 -9.65 -14.33 8.08
C GLY A 32 -9.69 -13.96 6.59
N PHE A 33 -9.01 -12.90 6.15
CA PHE A 33 -8.89 -12.49 4.74
C PHE A 33 -10.22 -12.56 3.97
N PRO A 34 -11.24 -11.76 4.35
CA PRO A 34 -12.55 -11.78 3.70
C PRO A 34 -12.49 -11.50 2.19
N CYS A 35 -11.46 -10.81 1.70
CA CYS A 35 -11.22 -10.64 0.26
C CYS A 35 -10.88 -11.95 -0.45
N ALA A 36 -10.09 -12.83 0.17
CA ALA A 36 -9.79 -14.15 -0.37
C ALA A 36 -11.00 -15.09 -0.24
N ALA A 37 -11.72 -15.04 0.88
CA ALA A 37 -12.93 -15.83 1.09
C ALA A 37 -14.09 -15.45 0.15
N ALA A 38 -14.15 -14.19 -0.30
CA ALA A 38 -15.16 -13.73 -1.24
C ALA A 38 -14.90 -14.16 -2.69
N CYS A 39 -13.67 -14.58 -3.03
CA CYS A 39 -13.35 -15.04 -4.38
C CYS A 39 -13.74 -16.52 -4.52
N PRO A 40 -14.63 -16.88 -5.47
CA PRO A 40 -15.05 -18.26 -5.65
C PRO A 40 -13.91 -19.14 -6.17
N GLU A 41 -12.99 -18.57 -6.95
CA GLU A 41 -11.79 -19.25 -7.41
C GLU A 41 -10.62 -19.04 -6.44
N PRO A 42 -9.76 -20.05 -6.21
CA PRO A 42 -8.59 -19.94 -5.32
C PRO A 42 -7.43 -19.21 -6.01
N VAL A 43 -7.67 -17.98 -6.49
CA VAL A 43 -6.68 -17.16 -7.21
C VAL A 43 -5.78 -16.35 -6.29
N LEU A 44 -6.20 -16.15 -5.04
CA LEU A 44 -5.41 -15.48 -4.01
C LEU A 44 -4.74 -16.53 -3.12
N ASN A 45 -3.41 -16.53 -3.11
CA ASN A 45 -2.64 -17.32 -2.16
C ASN A 45 -2.62 -16.59 -0.81
N VAL A 46 -3.36 -17.11 0.17
CA VAL A 46 -3.35 -16.59 1.54
C VAL A 46 -2.20 -17.24 2.30
N PRO A 47 -1.20 -16.48 2.79
CA PRO A 47 -0.09 -17.05 3.53
C PRO A 47 -0.51 -17.48 4.94
N GLU A 48 0.09 -18.55 5.44
CA GLU A 48 -0.02 -18.97 6.84
C GLU A 48 0.96 -18.15 7.70
N GLY A 49 0.62 -16.89 7.99
CA GLY A 49 1.42 -16.05 8.89
C GLY A 49 1.35 -14.53 8.63
N PRO A 50 2.04 -13.73 9.46
CA PRO A 50 2.03 -12.27 9.39
C PRO A 50 2.95 -11.69 8.30
N THR A 51 3.68 -12.52 7.56
CA THR A 51 4.64 -12.10 6.53
C THR A 51 3.99 -12.11 5.15
N TRP A 52 3.22 -11.06 4.89
CA TRP A 52 2.63 -10.78 3.59
C TRP A 52 3.44 -9.69 2.89
N ARG A 53 3.51 -9.73 1.56
CA ARG A 53 4.18 -8.69 0.78
C ARG A 53 3.41 -8.45 -0.52
N LEU A 54 2.67 -7.34 -0.58
CA LEU A 54 1.90 -6.94 -1.77
C LEU A 54 2.72 -6.11 -2.74
N GLY A 55 3.74 -5.41 -2.23
CA GLY A 55 4.53 -4.46 -3.00
C GLY A 55 5.49 -3.69 -2.12
N VAL A 56 6.09 -2.66 -2.69
CA VAL A 56 7.00 -1.74 -2.01
C VAL A 56 6.49 -0.32 -2.23
N ALA A 57 6.28 0.41 -1.13
CA ALA A 57 5.91 1.81 -1.22
C ALA A 57 7.15 2.67 -1.52
N LYS A 58 7.01 3.64 -2.44
CA LYS A 58 8.06 4.61 -2.78
C LYS A 58 7.59 6.03 -2.57
N ILE A 59 8.47 6.86 -2.00
CA ILE A 59 8.21 8.28 -1.81
C ILE A 59 8.58 9.03 -3.09
N VAL A 60 7.64 9.81 -3.60
CA VAL A 60 7.86 10.72 -4.71
C VAL A 60 8.20 12.09 -4.13
N GLU A 61 9.50 12.35 -3.99
CA GLU A 61 10.05 13.52 -3.28
C GLU A 61 9.50 14.85 -3.82
N SER A 62 9.24 14.96 -5.13
CA SER A 62 8.68 16.16 -5.77
C SER A 62 7.25 16.52 -5.31
N ARG A 63 6.52 15.55 -4.75
CA ARG A 63 5.18 15.75 -4.17
C ARG A 63 5.17 15.74 -2.65
N CYS A 64 6.18 15.11 -2.03
CA CYS A 64 6.24 14.92 -0.60
C CYS A 64 6.49 16.25 0.12
N LEU A 65 5.55 16.70 0.95
CA LEU A 65 5.65 17.98 1.65
C LEU A 65 6.97 18.12 2.41
N PRO A 66 7.44 17.13 3.22
CA PRO A 66 8.71 17.24 3.93
C PRO A 66 9.98 17.44 3.09
N PHE A 67 9.93 17.12 1.79
CA PHE A 67 11.03 17.39 0.85
C PHE A 67 10.97 18.80 0.27
N ARG A 68 9.84 19.49 0.41
CA ARG A 68 9.58 20.87 -0.04
C ARG A 68 9.43 21.88 1.10
N GLY A 69 9.14 21.41 2.32
CA GLY A 69 8.99 22.15 3.57
C GLY A 69 8.66 21.17 4.72
N PRO A 70 9.31 21.24 5.90
CA PRO A 70 9.34 20.16 6.89
C PRO A 70 8.01 19.87 7.64
N GLU A 71 6.91 20.56 7.30
CA GLU A 71 5.69 20.63 8.11
C GLU A 71 4.69 19.49 7.86
N CYS A 72 5.15 18.25 7.67
CA CYS A 72 4.24 17.12 7.45
C CYS A 72 4.78 15.81 8.04
N GLY A 73 3.89 15.05 8.66
CA GLY A 73 4.18 13.74 9.26
C GLY A 73 2.98 12.81 9.22
N ALA A 74 2.03 13.02 8.30
CA ALA A 74 0.76 12.28 8.25
C ALA A 74 0.95 10.75 8.11
N CYS A 75 2.05 10.31 7.52
CA CYS A 75 2.40 8.89 7.41
C CYS A 75 3.20 8.34 8.60
N ALA A 76 3.69 9.21 9.50
CA ALA A 76 4.54 8.80 10.61
C ALA A 76 3.74 7.93 11.60
N GLY A 77 4.33 6.80 12.01
CA GLY A 77 3.70 5.87 12.94
C GLY A 77 2.56 5.02 12.36
N LEU A 78 2.25 5.15 11.06
CA LEU A 78 1.23 4.30 10.42
C LEU A 78 1.77 2.94 9.95
N CYS A 79 3.10 2.78 9.90
CA CYS A 79 3.65 1.47 9.59
C CYS A 79 3.34 0.51 10.76
N PRO A 80 2.81 -0.70 10.49
CA PRO A 80 2.59 -1.69 11.54
C PRO A 80 3.88 -1.94 12.32
N SER A 81 3.78 -2.05 13.65
CA SER A 81 4.93 -2.15 14.56
C SER A 81 5.84 -3.35 14.29
N GLU A 82 5.25 -4.46 13.85
CA GLU A 82 5.88 -5.71 13.49
C GLU A 82 6.67 -5.63 12.17
N VAL A 83 6.44 -4.58 11.37
CA VAL A 83 7.08 -4.36 10.07
C VAL A 83 8.02 -3.17 10.11
N ASN A 84 7.58 -2.03 10.66
CA ASN A 84 8.38 -0.83 10.91
C ASN A 84 9.22 -0.32 9.70
N ALA A 85 8.75 -0.55 8.48
CA ALA A 85 9.44 -0.17 7.25
C ALA A 85 9.47 1.34 6.99
N LEU A 86 8.51 2.12 7.52
CA LEU A 86 8.49 3.58 7.35
C LEU A 86 8.97 4.28 8.62
N THR A 87 10.05 5.05 8.49
CA THR A 87 10.61 5.84 9.60
C THR A 87 10.76 7.31 9.22
N MET A 88 10.92 8.18 10.21
CA MET A 88 11.18 9.60 10.00
C MET A 88 12.65 9.92 10.33
N ARG A 89 13.40 10.49 9.38
CA ARG A 89 14.77 10.95 9.58
C ARG A 89 14.93 12.38 9.12
N ARG A 90 15.42 13.26 10.01
CA ARG A 90 15.55 14.72 9.75
C ARG A 90 14.24 15.31 9.20
N ALA A 91 13.13 14.99 9.86
CA ALA A 91 11.76 15.36 9.47
C ALA A 91 11.28 14.82 8.11
N ARG A 92 12.02 13.93 7.43
CA ARG A 92 11.61 13.32 6.16
C ARG A 92 11.26 11.84 6.33
N PRO A 93 10.20 11.36 5.66
CA PRO A 93 9.91 9.93 5.65
C PRO A 93 10.99 9.18 4.86
N GLN A 94 11.31 7.97 5.31
CA GLN A 94 12.14 6.98 4.63
C GLN A 94 11.42 5.65 4.68
N ILE A 95 11.48 4.89 3.58
CA ILE A 95 10.92 3.55 3.49
C ILE A 95 12.05 2.57 3.26
N ASP A 96 12.17 1.59 4.15
CA ASP A 96 13.03 0.43 3.94
C ASP A 96 12.31 -0.54 2.99
N PRO A 97 12.82 -0.74 1.76
CA PRO A 97 12.17 -1.62 0.81
C PRO A 97 12.20 -3.08 1.24
N ALA A 98 13.17 -3.52 2.06
CA ALA A 98 13.31 -4.91 2.49
C ALA A 98 12.19 -5.31 3.45
N GLU A 99 11.83 -4.41 4.37
CA GLU A 99 10.77 -4.62 5.36
C GLU A 99 9.38 -4.23 4.80
N CYS A 100 9.31 -3.35 3.80
CA CYS A 100 8.02 -2.87 3.30
C CYS A 100 7.15 -4.00 2.71
N ILE A 101 5.97 -4.17 3.30
CA ILE A 101 4.93 -5.14 2.89
C ILE A 101 3.93 -4.59 1.87
N GLY A 102 3.98 -3.29 1.57
CA GLY A 102 3.08 -2.66 0.59
C GLY A 102 1.64 -2.48 1.08
N CYS A 103 1.41 -2.26 2.37
CA CYS A 103 0.06 -2.13 2.94
C CYS A 103 -0.73 -0.92 2.45
N GLY A 104 -0.04 0.16 2.09
CA GLY A 104 -0.66 1.38 1.60
C GLY A 104 -1.22 2.31 2.68
N LEU A 105 -1.05 2.02 3.97
CA LEU A 105 -1.54 2.91 5.06
C LEU A 105 -0.97 4.33 4.95
N CYS A 106 0.31 4.44 4.60
CA CYS A 106 0.98 5.72 4.35
C CYS A 106 0.44 6.46 3.11
N ILE A 107 -0.03 5.72 2.10
CA ILE A 107 -0.63 6.26 0.87
C ILE A 107 -2.02 6.82 1.18
N GLN A 108 -2.84 6.04 1.88
CA GLN A 108 -4.19 6.44 2.29
C GLN A 108 -4.18 7.71 3.14
N ALA A 109 -3.22 7.83 4.07
CA ALA A 109 -3.11 8.99 4.94
C ALA A 109 -2.47 10.22 4.27
N CYS A 110 -1.89 10.08 3.08
CA CYS A 110 -1.22 11.19 2.42
C CYS A 110 -2.25 12.28 2.03
N PRO A 111 -2.07 13.52 2.53
CA PRO A 111 -3.01 14.61 2.24
C PRO A 111 -2.84 15.18 0.83
N VAL A 112 -1.70 14.93 0.18
CA VAL A 112 -1.42 15.39 -1.19
C VAL A 112 -2.19 14.51 -2.18
N LYS A 113 -2.79 15.13 -3.21
CA LYS A 113 -3.48 14.45 -4.30
C LYS A 113 -2.87 14.86 -5.65
N PRO A 114 -2.36 13.92 -6.47
CA PRO A 114 -2.15 12.49 -6.17
C PRO A 114 -1.17 12.28 -4.99
N SER A 115 -1.27 11.13 -4.32
CA SER A 115 -0.42 10.79 -3.15
C SER A 115 1.06 11.02 -3.44
N ALA A 116 1.81 11.49 -2.43
CA ALA A 116 3.26 11.60 -2.51
C ALA A 116 3.99 10.26 -2.25
N ILE A 117 3.24 9.18 -2.03
CA ILE A 117 3.74 7.83 -1.85
C ILE A 117 2.97 6.93 -2.81
N GLU A 118 3.68 6.18 -3.63
CA GLU A 118 3.13 5.25 -4.62
C GLU A 118 3.45 3.81 -4.23
N LEU A 119 2.56 2.88 -4.59
CA LEU A 119 2.78 1.46 -4.39
C LEU A 119 3.29 0.83 -5.69
N GLU A 120 4.48 0.25 -5.65
CA GLU A 120 4.96 -0.62 -6.71
C GLU A 120 4.62 -2.07 -6.38
N PRO A 121 3.92 -2.79 -7.26
CA PRO A 121 3.72 -4.23 -7.10
C PRO A 121 5.06 -4.95 -7.04
N LEU A 122 5.12 -6.08 -6.33
CA LEU A 122 6.28 -6.97 -6.46
C LEU A 122 6.39 -7.42 -7.92
N GLU A 123 7.58 -7.34 -8.51
CA GLU A 123 7.80 -7.96 -9.80
C GLU A 123 7.42 -9.44 -9.67
N ARG A 124 6.48 -9.90 -10.51
CA ARG A 124 6.24 -11.34 -10.65
C ARG A 124 7.55 -11.91 -11.19
N GLY A 125 8.29 -12.60 -10.32
CA GLY A 125 9.23 -13.61 -10.77
C GLY A 125 8.52 -14.44 -11.84
N ARG A 126 9.10 -14.44 -13.04
CA ARG A 126 8.57 -15.07 -14.24
C ARG A 126 8.22 -16.53 -13.98
#